data_AF-A0A7R9XNC1-F1
#
_entry.id   AF-A0A7R9XNC1-F1
#
_cell.length_a   1.000
_cell.length_b   1.000
_cell.length_c   1.000
_cell.angle_alpha   90.00
_cell.angle_beta   90.00
_cell.angle_gamma   90.00
#
_symmetry.space_group_name_H-M   'P 1'
#
loop_
_entity.id
_entity.type
_entity.pdbx_description
1 polymer ?
#
loop_
_entity_poly.entity_id
_entity_poly.type
_entity_poly.pdbx_seq_one_letter_code
_entity_poly.pdbx_strand_id
1 'polypeptide(L)'
;QLASNALVLNLKGLKSGWKQVVAYYFTGQGKAEVIGVCLKEVLRALEASEVNVIAVVCDQGSSNQKLYRSLGVSVTNPLFRYEGKV
;
A
#
# COMPACT_ATOMS: atom_id res chain seq x y z
N GLN A 1 19.32 14.49 1.11
CA GLN A 1 19.88 13.17 0.78
C GLN A 1 19.38 12.79 -0.61
N LEU A 2 20.22 12.27 -1.51
CA LEU A 2 19.78 11.77 -2.80
C LEU A 2 18.87 10.54 -2.60
N ALA A 3 17.81 10.42 -3.41
CA ALA A 3 16.95 9.24 -3.39
C ALA A 3 17.73 8.03 -3.91
N SER A 4 17.62 6.89 -3.23
CA SER A 4 18.25 5.65 -3.65
C SER A 4 17.24 4.67 -4.26
N ASN A 5 15.95 4.83 -3.95
CA ASN A 5 14.91 3.88 -4.28
C ASN A 5 13.66 4.62 -4.81
N ALA A 6 12.84 3.91 -5.58
CA ALA A 6 11.52 4.38 -5.99
C ALA A 6 10.43 3.45 -5.45
N LEU A 7 9.46 4.01 -4.74
CA LEU A 7 8.24 3.29 -4.35
C LEU A 7 7.19 3.48 -5.44
N VAL A 8 6.68 2.37 -5.97
CA VAL A 8 5.65 2.35 -7.00
C VAL A 8 4.43 1.62 -6.48
N LEU A 9 3.26 2.25 -6.55
CA LEU A 9 1.98 1.61 -6.28
C LEU A 9 1.24 1.36 -7.59
N ASN A 10 0.93 0.09 -7.84
CA ASN A 10 0.25 -0.36 -9.05
C ASN A 10 -1.14 -0.87 -8.69
N LEU A 11 -2.15 -0.34 -9.37
CA LEU A 11 -3.52 -0.81 -9.27
C LEU A 11 -3.77 -1.90 -10.32
N LYS A 12 -4.39 -3.00 -9.92
CA LYS A 12 -4.73 -4.11 -10.80
C LYS A 12 -6.21 -4.46 -10.67
N GLY A 13 -6.92 -4.53 -11.78
CA GLY A 13 -8.29 -5.02 -11.82
C GLY A 13 -8.32 -6.52 -11.51
N LEU A 14 -8.99 -6.91 -10.42
CA LEU A 14 -9.08 -8.32 -10.03
C LEU A 14 -9.86 -9.15 -11.05
N LYS A 15 -10.97 -8.61 -11.55
CA LYS A 15 -11.84 -9.28 -12.53
C LYS A 15 -11.42 -9.01 -13.99
N SER A 16 -10.99 -7.79 -14.28
CA SER A 16 -10.91 -7.25 -15.65
C SER A 16 -9.50 -7.17 -16.23
N GLY A 17 -8.50 -7.81 -15.60
CA GLY A 17 -7.16 -8.03 -16.17
C GLY A 17 -6.28 -6.80 -16.43
N TRP A 18 -6.79 -5.58 -16.23
CA TRP A 18 -6.05 -4.33 -16.44
C TRP A 18 -5.10 -4.01 -15.29
N LYS A 19 -4.09 -3.19 -15.56
CA LYS A 19 -3.13 -2.68 -14.58
C LYS A 19 -2.74 -1.23 -14.90
N GLN A 20 -2.52 -0.42 -13.87
CA GLN A 20 -2.09 0.97 -14.01
C GLN A 20 -1.26 1.41 -12.80
N VAL A 21 -0.12 2.04 -13.05
CA VAL A 21 0.64 2.72 -11.98
C VAL A 21 -0.15 3.95 -11.53
N VAL A 22 -0.47 4.01 -10.24
CA VAL A 22 -1.29 5.09 -9.66
C VAL A 22 -0.49 6.03 -8.79
N ALA A 23 0.70 5.63 -8.34
CA ALA A 23 1.59 6.53 -7.62
C ALA A 23 3.06 6.13 -7.78
N TYR A 24 3.92 7.15 -7.72
CA TYR A 24 5.36 7.03 -7.86
C TYR A 24 6.05 8.01 -6.91
N TYR A 25 6.87 7.50 -5.99
CA TYR A 25 7.58 8.31 -5.00
C TYR A 25 9.07 7.99 -5.01
N PHE A 26 9.90 9.02 -5.15
CA PHE A 26 11.33 8.90 -4.90
C PHE A 26 11.58 8.87 -3.39
N THR A 27 12.23 7.82 -2.90
CA THR A 27 12.49 7.61 -1.48
C THR A 27 13.98 7.35 -1.23
N GLY A 28 14.45 7.67 -0.03
CA GLY A 28 15.74 7.19 0.45
C GLY A 28 15.60 5.73 0.91
N GLN A 29 15.86 5.49 2.20
CA GLN A 29 15.48 4.22 2.80
C GLN A 29 13.95 4.15 2.91
N GLY A 30 13.33 3.15 2.26
CA GLY A 30 11.88 2.92 2.28
C GLY A 30 11.38 2.51 3.66
N LYS A 31 11.29 3.46 4.60
CA LYS A 31 10.84 3.23 5.97
C LYS A 31 9.35 2.86 5.98
N ALA A 32 8.98 1.93 6.86
CA ALA A 32 7.61 1.44 6.99
C ALA A 32 6.58 2.57 7.19
N GLU A 33 6.94 3.58 7.97
CA GLU A 33 6.11 4.74 8.27
C GLU A 33 5.83 5.56 7.01
N VAL A 34 6.83 5.77 6.15
CA VAL A 34 6.70 6.50 4.89
C VAL A 34 5.82 5.72 3.91
N ILE A 35 6.07 4.41 3.78
CA ILE A 35 5.24 3.54 2.92
C ILE A 35 3.78 3.57 3.39
N GLY A 36 3.53 3.54 4.70
CA GLY A 36 2.19 3.61 5.28
C GLY A 36 1.47 4.93 4.96
N VAL A 37 2.18 6.06 4.97
CA VAL A 37 1.62 7.37 4.56
C VAL A 37 1.25 7.36 3.08
N CYS A 38 2.18 6.95 2.21
CA CYS A 38 1.93 6.85 0.76
C CYS A 38 0.77 5.90 0.44
N LEU A 39 0.67 4.77 1.14
CA LEU A 39 -0.43 3.83 0.98
C LEU A 39 -1.78 4.46 1.33
N LYS A 40 -1.88 5.14 2.48
CA LYS A 40 -3.13 5.78 2.92
C LYS A 40 -3.56 6.92 2.00
N GLU A 41 -2.61 7.67 1.44
CA GLU A 41 -2.86 8.71 0.43
C GLU A 41 -3.46 8.11 -0.84
N VAL A 42 -2.87 7.02 -1.36
CA VAL A 42 -3.41 6.33 -2.54
C VAL A 42 -4.78 5.73 -2.25
N LEU A 43 -4.98 5.06 -1.11
CA LEU A 43 -6.29 4.51 -0.74
C LEU A 43 -7.38 5.59 -0.70
N ARG A 44 -7.06 6.77 -0.17
CA ARG A 44 -8.00 7.91 -0.15
C ARG A 44 -8.36 8.38 -1.56
N ALA A 45 -7.38 8.52 -2.45
CA ALA A 45 -7.62 8.94 -3.82
C ALA A 45 -8.45 7.91 -4.62
N LEU A 46 -8.19 6.62 -4.39
CA LEU A 46 -8.96 5.53 -5.00
C LEU A 46 -10.39 5.48 -4.49
N GLU A 47 -10.59 5.66 -3.18
CA GLU A 47 -11.93 5.76 -2.59
C GLU A 47 -12.72 6.95 -3.14
N ALA A 48 -12.09 8.13 -3.25
CA ALA A 48 -12.70 9.30 -3.86
C ALA A 48 -13.04 9.11 -5.35
N SER A 49 -12.41 8.13 -6.01
CA SER A 49 -12.68 7.72 -7.39
C SER A 49 -13.62 6.52 -7.49
N GLU A 50 -14.28 6.15 -6.39
CA GLU A 50 -15.22 5.02 -6.30
C GLU A 50 -14.57 3.65 -6.63
N VAL A 51 -13.25 3.54 -6.48
CA VAL A 51 -12.52 2.29 -6.67
C VAL A 51 -12.54 1.50 -5.36
N ASN A 52 -13.20 0.34 -5.38
CA ASN A 52 -13.22 -0.58 -4.24
C ASN A 52 -11.92 -1.40 -4.16
N VAL A 53 -10.99 -0.99 -3.29
CA VAL A 53 -9.75 -1.73 -3.01
C VAL A 53 -10.02 -2.82 -1.97
N ILE A 54 -9.90 -4.07 -2.39
CA ILE A 54 -10.18 -5.25 -1.53
C ILE A 54 -8.92 -5.96 -1.01
N ALA A 55 -7.75 -5.62 -1.53
CA ALA A 55 -6.49 -6.23 -1.14
C ALA A 55 -5.30 -5.32 -1.47
N VAL A 56 -4.28 -5.37 -0.62
CA VAL A 56 -2.97 -4.76 -0.84
C VAL A 56 -1.93 -5.88 -0.84
N VAL A 57 -1.06 -5.90 -1.85
CA VAL A 57 0.00 -6.92 -2.00
C VAL A 57 1.36 -6.24 -1.99
N CYS A 58 2.30 -6.79 -1.21
CA CYS A 58 3.68 -6.32 -1.11
C CYS A 58 4.65 -7.52 -1.03
N ASP A 59 5.94 -7.26 -1.23
CA ASP A 59 6.99 -8.26 -0.97
C ASP A 59 7.21 -8.49 0.55
N GLN A 60 8.12 -9.40 0.89
CA GLN A 60 8.49 -9.73 2.26
C GLN A 60 9.68 -8.91 2.80
N GLY A 61 9.97 -7.74 2.24
CA GLY A 61 11.01 -6.84 2.74
C GLY A 61 10.72 -6.37 4.18
N SER A 62 11.77 -6.12 4.95
CA SER A 62 11.66 -5.76 6.38
C SER A 62 10.75 -4.56 6.65
N SER A 63 10.73 -3.55 5.78
CA SER A 63 9.84 -2.40 5.90
C SER A 63 8.37 -2.76 5.69
N ASN A 64 8.07 -3.60 4.69
CA ASN A 64 6.72 -4.09 4.44
C ASN A 64 6.26 -4.99 5.59
N GLN A 65 7.17 -5.81 6.12
CA GLN A 65 6.91 -6.61 7.31
C GLN A 65 6.55 -5.76 8.54
N LYS A 66 7.32 -4.69 8.77
CA LYS A 66 7.04 -3.76 9.86
C LYS A 66 5.72 -3.00 9.63
N LEU A 67 5.40 -2.63 8.40
CA LEU A 67 4.15 -1.96 8.05
C LEU A 67 2.93 -2.85 8.32
N TYR A 68 2.87 -4.09 7.84
CA TYR A 68 1.69 -4.93 8.08
C TYR A 68 1.45 -5.16 9.57
N ARG A 69 2.51 -5.33 10.38
CA ARG A 69 2.40 -5.45 11.83
C ARG A 69 1.82 -4.17 12.45
N SER A 70 2.27 -2.99 11.99
CA SER A 70 1.71 -1.71 12.45
C SER A 70 0.25 -1.50 12.05
N LEU A 71 -0.21 -2.19 10.99
CA LEU A 71 -1.61 -2.24 10.57
C LEU A 71 -2.45 -3.27 11.36
N GLY A 72 -1.86 -3.95 12.35
CA GLY A 72 -2.55 -4.96 13.17
C GLY A 72 -2.73 -6.31 12.47
N VAL A 73 -2.05 -6.54 11.36
CA VAL A 73 -2.11 -7.81 10.62
C VAL A 73 -1.24 -8.86 11.31
N SER A 74 -1.80 -10.05 11.51
CA SER A 74 -1.15 -11.21 12.11
C SER A 74 -1.63 -12.50 11.44
N VAL A 75 -1.09 -13.64 11.86
CA VAL A 75 -1.55 -14.96 11.37
C VAL A 75 -3.02 -15.21 11.69
N THR A 76 -3.48 -14.77 12.87
CA THR A 76 -4.87 -14.95 13.32
C THR A 76 -5.79 -13.82 12.86
N ASN A 77 -5.24 -12.66 12.49
CA ASN A 77 -5.98 -11.53 11.92
C ASN A 77 -5.30 -11.08 10.62
N PRO A 78 -5.56 -11.71 9.47
CA PRO A 78 -4.88 -11.39 8.22
C PRO A 78 -5.36 -10.09 7.54
N LEU A 79 -6.21 -9.31 8.22
CA LEU A 79 -6.91 -8.16 7.67
C LEU A 79 -6.53 -6.90 8.46
N PHE A 80 -6.43 -5.77 7.75
CA PHE A 80 -6.37 -4.45 8.37
C PHE A 80 -7.61 -3.66 7.99
N ARG A 81 -7.98 -2.68 8.83
CA ARG A 81 -9.11 -1.81 8.56
C ARG A 81 -8.65 -0.45 8.04
N TYR A 82 -9.32 0.05 7.00
CA TYR A 82 -9.15 1.39 6.47
C TYR A 82 -10.48 2.13 6.55
N GLU A 83 -10.55 3.23 7.31
CA GLU A 83 -11.79 4.01 7.52
C GLU A 83 -12.99 3.12 7.96
N GLY A 84 -12.72 2.11 8.80
CA GLY A 84 -13.71 1.14 9.27
C GLY A 84 -14.05 0.00 8.31
N LYS A 85 -13.65 0.10 7.03
CA LYS A 85 -13.79 -0.93 6.01
C LYS A 85 -12.69 -1.98 6.13
N VAL A 86 -13.01 -3.22 5.78
CA VAL A 86 -12.09 -4.36 5.73
C VAL A 86 -11.73 -4.62 4.27
#